data_AF-A0A1F6Z3T7-F1
#
_entry.id   AF-A0A1F6Z3T7-F1
#
_cell.length_a   1.000
_cell.length_b   1.000
_cell.length_c   1.000
_cell.angle_alpha   90.00
_cell.angle_beta   90.00
_cell.angle_gamma   90.00
#
_symmetry.space_group_name_H-M   'P 1'
#
loop_
_entity.id
_entity.type
_entity.pdbx_description
1 polymer ?
#
loop_
_entity_poly.entity_id
_entity_poly.type
_entity_poly.pdbx_seq_one_letter_code
_entity_poly.pdbx_strand_id
1 'polypeptide(L)'
;MSNKRGGKHLGNIKGFAIQFLPYSEVRDLKSDDRIKKILNVILGNNILILQGRLTSNEEARLIGDTMAMIGHIKNFRGIELAVISGNGRESILGKMTRGIANAIAGGDFSAITIIGPATIVKEMKRNPKKIELLLNR
;
A
#
# COMPACT_ATOMS: atom_id res chain seq x y z
N MET A 1 -32.59 -28.67 25.34
CA MET A 1 -31.88 -27.46 24.88
C MET A 1 -30.45 -27.49 25.42
N SER A 2 -29.44 -27.63 24.57
CA SER A 2 -28.10 -27.04 24.81
C SER A 2 -27.30 -27.07 23.52
N ASN A 3 -27.16 -25.90 22.90
CA ASN A 3 -26.52 -25.71 21.60
C ASN A 3 -25.01 -25.50 21.80
N LYS A 4 -24.20 -26.54 21.55
CA LYS A 4 -22.73 -26.45 21.54
C LYS A 4 -22.28 -25.69 20.29
N ARG A 5 -22.17 -24.37 20.38
CA ARG A 5 -21.47 -23.56 19.36
C ARG A 5 -19.96 -23.72 19.55
N GLY A 6 -19.36 -24.57 18.72
CA GLY A 6 -17.91 -24.70 18.60
C GLY A 6 -17.29 -23.37 18.19
N GLY A 7 -16.60 -22.71 19.13
CA GLY A 7 -15.74 -21.57 18.85
C GLY A 7 -14.56 -22.05 18.00
N LYS A 8 -14.60 -21.74 16.69
CA LYS A 8 -13.42 -21.89 15.82
C LYS A 8 -12.31 -21.00 16.39
N HIS A 9 -11.22 -21.60 16.84
CA HIS A 9 -9.97 -20.89 17.15
C HIS A 9 -9.53 -20.13 15.89
N LEU A 10 -9.72 -18.81 15.91
CA LEU A 10 -9.06 -17.90 14.98
C LEU A 10 -7.58 -17.93 15.34
N GLY A 11 -6.78 -18.62 14.54
CA GLY A 11 -5.33 -18.71 14.74
C GLY A 11 -4.70 -17.33 14.90
N ASN A 12 -3.62 -17.25 15.69
CA ASN A 12 -2.88 -16.02 15.99
C ASN A 12 -2.43 -15.31 14.70
N ILE A 13 -3.20 -14.33 14.25
CA ILE A 13 -2.76 -13.36 13.25
C ILE A 13 -1.87 -12.38 14.02
N LYS A 14 -0.56 -12.41 13.78
CA LYS A 14 0.34 -11.36 14.26
C LYS A 14 -0.19 -10.03 13.71
N GLY A 15 -0.50 -9.08 14.59
CA GLY A 15 -1.13 -7.82 14.22
C GLY A 15 -0.34 -7.09 13.12
N PHE A 16 -1.06 -6.52 12.15
CA PHE A 16 -0.48 -5.70 11.09
C PHE A 16 -0.68 -4.23 11.46
N ALA A 17 0.34 -3.40 11.27
CA ALA A 17 0.18 -1.95 11.40
C ALA A 17 -0.05 -1.32 10.02
N ILE A 18 -0.92 -0.30 10.00
CA ILE A 18 -1.07 0.58 8.86
C ILE A 18 -0.19 1.80 9.15
N GLN A 19 0.79 2.05 8.29
CA GLN A 19 1.67 3.20 8.39
C GLN A 19 1.33 4.18 7.27
N PHE A 20 1.08 5.43 7.64
CA PHE A 20 0.89 6.52 6.69
C PHE A 20 2.21 7.27 6.48
N LEU A 21 2.58 7.50 5.23
CA LEU A 21 3.76 8.26 4.84
C LEU A 21 3.32 9.53 4.09
N PRO A 22 3.34 10.70 4.77
CA PRO A 22 2.93 11.97 4.19
C PRO A 22 3.90 12.43 3.10
N TYR A 23 3.41 13.28 2.20
CA TYR A 23 4.20 13.76 1.06
C TYR A 23 5.47 14.51 1.49
N SER A 24 5.41 15.27 2.59
CA SER A 24 6.56 16.01 3.14
C SER A 24 7.76 15.11 3.45
N GLU A 25 7.54 13.84 3.76
CA GLU A 25 8.58 12.88 4.11
C GLU A 25 9.24 12.20 2.90
N VAL A 26 8.67 12.38 1.70
CA VAL A 26 9.13 11.74 0.46
C VAL A 26 9.45 12.72 -0.66
N ARG A 27 8.96 13.96 -0.56
CA ARG A 27 9.14 15.01 -1.58
C ARG A 27 10.60 15.22 -1.95
N ASP A 28 11.45 15.35 -0.95
CA ASP A 28 12.86 15.72 -1.14
C ASP A 28 13.77 14.48 -1.29
N LEU A 29 13.18 13.27 -1.26
CA LEU A 29 13.91 12.03 -1.46
C LEU A 29 14.11 11.74 -2.95
N LYS A 30 15.33 11.35 -3.31
CA LYS A 30 15.61 10.71 -4.61
C LYS A 30 14.86 9.39 -4.71
N SER A 31 14.58 8.94 -5.93
CA SER A 31 13.83 7.70 -6.18
C SER A 31 14.40 6.49 -5.44
N ASP A 32 15.72 6.32 -5.42
CA ASP A 32 16.40 5.24 -4.71
C ASP A 32 16.14 5.28 -3.20
N ASP A 33 16.22 6.46 -2.60
CA ASP A 33 16.04 6.64 -1.16
C ASP A 33 14.58 6.47 -0.75
N ARG A 34 13.66 6.87 -1.64
CA ARG A 34 12.23 6.65 -1.49
C ARG A 34 11.89 5.16 -1.52
N ILE A 35 12.44 4.41 -2.48
CA ILE A 35 12.27 2.96 -2.59
C ILE A 35 12.82 2.27 -1.34
N LYS A 36 14.04 2.61 -0.89
CA LYS A 36 14.61 2.07 0.35
C LYS A 36 13.72 2.34 1.57
N LYS A 37 13.20 3.56 1.70
CA LYS A 37 12.28 3.93 2.80
C LYS A 37 11.00 3.09 2.78
N ILE A 38 10.43 2.88 1.61
CA ILE A 38 9.24 2.02 1.42
C ILE A 38 9.56 0.56 1.77
N LEU A 39 10.67 0.00 1.26
CA LEU A 39 11.11 -1.36 1.55
C LEU A 39 11.26 -1.60 3.06
N ASN A 40 11.88 -0.67 3.78
CA ASN A 40 12.06 -0.79 5.23
C ASN A 40 10.72 -0.91 5.99
N VAL A 41 9.69 -0.20 5.53
CA VAL A 41 8.36 -0.24 6.16
C VAL A 41 7.66 -1.56 5.86
N ILE A 42 7.61 -1.99 4.60
CA ILE A 42 6.82 -3.15 4.16
C ILE A 42 7.41 -4.48 4.62
N LEU A 43 8.74 -4.56 4.81
CA LEU A 43 9.40 -5.74 5.37
C LEU A 43 9.04 -5.99 6.84
N GLY A 44 8.54 -4.98 7.55
CA GLY A 44 8.01 -5.09 8.91
C GLY A 44 6.60 -5.69 9.02
N ASN A 45 6.08 -6.33 7.96
CA ASN A 45 4.67 -6.76 7.86
C ASN A 45 3.66 -5.60 7.95
N ASN A 46 4.03 -4.42 7.49
CA ASN A 46 3.14 -3.24 7.53
C ASN A 46 2.45 -3.02 6.18
N ILE A 47 1.24 -2.47 6.23
CA ILE A 47 0.59 -1.85 5.07
C ILE A 47 1.00 -0.38 5.06
N LEU A 48 1.63 0.07 3.98
CA LEU A 48 2.03 1.45 3.80
C LEU A 48 1.01 2.19 2.94
N ILE A 49 0.56 3.34 3.43
CA ILE A 49 -0.24 4.30 2.69
C ILE A 49 0.67 5.50 2.39
N LEU A 50 1.05 5.65 1.13
CA LEU A 50 1.87 6.75 0.64
C LEU A 50 0.98 7.84 0.03
N GLN A 51 1.19 9.07 0.45
CA GLN A 51 0.59 10.23 -0.23
C GLN A 51 1.32 10.49 -1.55
N GLY A 52 0.57 10.51 -2.65
CA GLY A 52 1.09 10.62 -4.01
C GLY A 52 1.18 9.28 -4.74
N ARG A 53 1.76 9.31 -5.94
CA ARG A 53 2.00 8.15 -6.80
C ARG A 53 3.50 7.92 -7.01
N LEU A 54 3.91 6.67 -7.04
CA LEU A 54 5.24 6.27 -7.50
C LEU A 54 5.32 6.40 -9.03
N THR A 55 6.44 6.89 -9.55
CA THR A 55 6.67 6.84 -11.00
C THR A 55 6.70 5.38 -11.47
N SER A 56 6.37 5.11 -12.73
CA SER A 56 6.37 3.74 -13.26
C SER A 56 7.73 3.03 -13.11
N ASN A 57 8.83 3.80 -13.17
CA ASN A 57 10.17 3.27 -12.91
C ASN A 57 10.38 2.90 -11.44
N GLU A 58 9.88 3.73 -10.51
CA GLU A 58 9.92 3.41 -9.08
C GLU A 58 9.07 2.20 -8.74
N GLU A 59 7.88 2.08 -9.33
CA GLU A 59 7.01 0.89 -9.15
C GLU A 59 7.69 -0.37 -9.66
N ALA A 60 8.20 -0.35 -10.89
CA ALA A 60 8.88 -1.50 -11.49
C ALA A 60 10.11 -1.92 -10.67
N ARG A 61 10.90 -0.95 -10.21
CA ARG A 61 12.07 -1.22 -9.38
C ARG A 61 11.69 -1.74 -8.00
N LEU A 62 10.70 -1.15 -7.34
CA LEU A 62 10.22 -1.63 -6.05
C LEU A 62 9.70 -3.07 -6.16
N ILE A 63 8.92 -3.39 -7.19
CA ILE A 63 8.49 -4.76 -7.45
C ILE A 63 9.70 -5.66 -7.70
N GLY A 64 10.61 -5.28 -8.59
CA GLY A 64 11.81 -6.06 -8.91
C GLY A 64 12.66 -6.38 -7.68
N ASP A 65 12.97 -5.35 -6.88
CA ASP A 65 13.74 -5.47 -5.65
C ASP A 65 13.04 -6.43 -4.66
N THR A 66 11.72 -6.32 -4.50
CA THR A 66 10.99 -7.24 -3.60
C THR A 66 10.93 -8.67 -4.13
N MET A 67 10.83 -8.88 -5.44
CA MET A 67 10.85 -10.21 -6.02
C MET A 67 12.20 -10.89 -5.79
N ALA A 68 13.30 -10.14 -5.89
CA ALA A 68 14.65 -10.63 -5.59
C ALA A 68 14.82 -11.03 -4.10
N MET A 69 14.02 -10.47 -3.20
CA MET A 69 14.05 -10.84 -1.77
C MET A 69 13.21 -12.09 -1.44
N ILE A 70 12.39 -12.58 -2.37
CA ILE A 70 11.59 -13.78 -2.15
C ILE A 70 12.52 -14.99 -1.96
N GLY A 71 12.24 -15.78 -0.92
CA GLY A 71 13.09 -16.92 -0.54
C GLY A 71 14.20 -16.58 0.44
N HIS A 72 14.62 -15.30 0.53
CA HIS A 72 15.59 -14.84 1.53
C HIS A 72 14.91 -14.36 2.82
N ILE A 73 13.66 -13.90 2.72
CA ILE A 73 12.87 -13.43 3.87
C ILE A 73 11.74 -14.42 4.16
N LYS A 74 11.73 -14.96 5.39
CA LYS A 74 10.74 -15.95 5.81
C LYS A 74 9.32 -15.39 5.68
N ASN A 75 8.45 -16.16 5.00
CA ASN A 75 7.05 -15.83 4.75
C ASN A 75 6.80 -14.57 3.90
N PHE A 76 7.84 -13.98 3.30
CA PHE A 76 7.67 -12.88 2.35
C PHE A 76 7.39 -13.43 0.96
N ARG A 77 6.33 -12.94 0.31
CA ARG A 77 5.89 -13.40 -1.02
C ARG A 77 5.88 -12.27 -2.06
N GLY A 78 6.64 -11.20 -1.80
CA GLY A 78 6.59 -9.97 -2.58
C GLY A 78 5.50 -9.01 -2.09
N ILE A 79 5.21 -8.01 -2.92
CA ILE A 79 4.31 -6.90 -2.60
C ILE A 79 3.22 -6.73 -3.65
N GLU A 80 2.15 -6.05 -3.27
CA GLU A 80 1.14 -5.53 -4.20
C GLU A 80 1.03 -4.01 -4.02
N LEU A 81 0.80 -3.30 -5.12
CA LEU A 81 0.55 -1.86 -5.17
C LEU A 81 -0.87 -1.59 -5.65
N ALA A 82 -1.55 -0.65 -5.03
CA ALA A 82 -2.83 -0.14 -5.48
C ALA A 82 -2.83 1.38 -5.43
N VAL A 83 -3.05 2.04 -6.57
CA VAL A 83 -3.14 3.49 -6.63
C VAL A 83 -4.60 3.92 -6.70
N ILE A 84 -5.00 4.76 -5.75
CA ILE A 84 -6.31 5.40 -5.70
C ILE A 84 -6.12 6.86 -6.11
N SER A 85 -6.70 7.27 -7.23
CA SER A 85 -6.74 8.67 -7.65
C SER A 85 -8.19 9.16 -7.71
N GLY A 86 -8.44 10.39 -7.23
CA GLY A 86 -9.77 10.99 -7.25
C GLY A 86 -10.27 11.24 -8.69
N ASN A 87 -11.04 10.31 -9.24
CA ASN A 87 -11.74 10.50 -10.52
C ASN A 87 -13.19 10.92 -10.25
N GLY A 88 -13.38 12.20 -9.91
CA GLY A 88 -14.64 12.85 -10.28
C GLY A 88 -14.78 12.83 -11.79
N ARG A 89 -16.01 12.82 -12.33
CA ARG A 89 -16.30 12.88 -13.78
C ARG A 89 -15.64 14.12 -14.40
N GLU A 90 -14.38 14.02 -14.82
CA GLU A 90 -13.64 15.15 -15.36
C GLU A 90 -13.74 15.18 -16.89
N SER A 91 -14.27 16.29 -17.37
CA SER A 91 -14.22 16.71 -18.77
C SER A 91 -12.76 16.79 -19.27
N ILE A 92 -12.51 16.73 -20.58
CA ILE A 92 -11.16 16.76 -21.18
C ILE A 92 -10.34 17.96 -20.68
N LEU A 93 -11.00 19.09 -20.42
CA LEU A 93 -10.43 20.28 -19.79
C LEU A 93 -9.90 20.04 -18.36
N GLY A 94 -10.60 19.25 -17.55
CA GLY A 94 -10.19 18.89 -16.19
C GLY A 94 -8.91 18.04 -16.16
N LYS A 95 -8.74 17.15 -17.15
CA LYS A 95 -7.50 16.38 -17.31
C LYS A 95 -6.30 17.27 -17.63
N MET A 96 -6.50 18.31 -18.45
CA MET A 96 -5.44 19.25 -18.82
C MET A 96 -5.04 20.14 -17.66
N THR A 97 -6.00 20.72 -16.93
CA THR A 97 -5.73 21.57 -15.76
C THR A 97 -5.06 20.77 -14.64
N ARG A 98 -5.46 19.52 -14.43
CA ARG A 98 -4.82 18.62 -13.47
C ARG A 98 -3.38 18.27 -13.87
N GLY A 99 -3.10 18.05 -15.16
CA GLY A 99 -1.74 17.86 -15.66
C GLY A 99 -0.83 19.06 -15.39
N ILE A 100 -1.35 20.27 -15.62
CA ILE A 100 -0.63 21.53 -15.34
C ILE A 100 -0.43 21.71 -13.83
N ALA A 101 -1.47 21.50 -13.03
CA ALA A 101 -1.39 21.57 -11.58
C ALA A 101 -0.36 20.59 -11.01
N ASN A 102 -0.34 19.34 -11.49
CA ASN A 102 0.63 18.33 -11.08
C ASN A 102 2.07 18.69 -11.50
N ALA A 103 2.24 19.31 -12.68
CA ALA A 103 3.55 19.76 -13.14
C ALA A 103 4.08 20.93 -12.30
N ILE A 104 3.23 21.88 -11.90
CA ILE A 104 3.59 23.01 -11.04
C ILE A 104 3.84 22.54 -9.61
N ALA A 105 3.00 21.63 -9.11
CA ALA A 105 3.06 21.17 -7.74
C ALA A 105 4.16 20.11 -7.53
N GLY A 106 4.72 19.53 -8.59
CA GLY A 106 5.81 18.56 -8.54
C GLY A 106 5.37 17.13 -8.27
N GLY A 107 4.09 16.80 -8.54
CA GLY A 107 3.53 15.47 -8.34
C GLY A 107 2.00 15.46 -8.29
N ASP A 108 1.41 14.25 -8.31
CA ASP A 108 -0.03 14.05 -8.13
C ASP A 108 -0.37 13.83 -6.65
N PHE A 109 -0.67 14.91 -5.92
CA PHE A 109 -1.03 14.86 -4.50
C PHE A 109 -2.48 14.44 -4.24
N SER A 110 -3.28 14.34 -5.30
CA SER A 110 -4.65 13.83 -5.24
C SER A 110 -4.71 12.30 -5.26
N ALA A 111 -3.57 11.66 -5.52
CA ALA A 111 -3.40 10.22 -5.51
C ALA A 111 -2.89 9.72 -4.15
N ILE A 112 -3.30 8.50 -3.80
CA ILE A 112 -2.81 7.73 -2.67
C ILE A 112 -2.34 6.38 -3.20
N THR A 113 -1.13 5.97 -2.84
CA THR A 113 -0.59 4.65 -3.18
C THR A 113 -0.59 3.77 -1.94
N ILE A 114 -1.27 2.63 -2.02
CA ILE A 114 -1.27 1.60 -0.98
C ILE A 114 -0.28 0.52 -1.39
N ILE A 115 0.63 0.17 -0.50
CA ILE A 115 1.68 -0.82 -0.72
C ILE A 115 1.65 -1.80 0.44
N GLY A 116 1.63 -3.11 0.17
CA GLY A 116 1.67 -4.10 1.24
C GLY A 116 2.15 -5.46 0.78
N PRO A 117 2.49 -6.37 1.71
CA PRO A 117 2.93 -7.71 1.37
C PRO A 117 1.82 -8.51 0.66
N ALA A 118 2.16 -9.25 -0.39
CA ALA A 118 1.23 -10.07 -1.16
C ALA A 118 0.55 -11.17 -0.32
N THR A 119 1.16 -11.55 0.82
CA THR A 119 0.53 -12.39 1.83
C THR A 119 -0.76 -11.79 2.38
N ILE A 120 -0.76 -10.49 2.62
CA ILE A 120 -1.87 -9.75 3.22
C ILE A 120 -2.98 -9.55 2.22
N VAL A 121 -2.66 -9.10 1.00
CA VAL A 121 -3.70 -8.82 0.01
C VAL A 121 -4.42 -10.10 -0.43
N LYS A 122 -3.72 -11.23 -0.50
CA LYS A 122 -4.34 -12.55 -0.77
C LYS A 122 -5.24 -13.02 0.38
N GLU A 123 -4.91 -12.69 1.64
CA GLU A 123 -5.82 -12.93 2.78
C GLU A 123 -7.01 -11.97 2.80
N MET A 124 -6.81 -10.69 2.46
CA MET A 124 -7.87 -9.68 2.35
C MET A 124 -8.90 -10.05 1.26
N LYS A 125 -8.43 -10.49 0.09
CA LYS A 125 -9.31 -11.00 -0.99
C LYS A 125 -10.11 -12.23 -0.55
N ARG A 126 -9.55 -13.08 0.33
CA ARG A 126 -10.25 -14.29 0.84
C ARG A 126 -11.28 -13.97 1.93
N ASN A 127 -11.10 -12.92 2.72
CA ASN A 127 -12.09 -12.51 3.72
C ASN A 127 -12.03 -10.98 3.97
N PRO A 128 -12.81 -10.19 3.21
CA PRO A 128 -12.77 -8.72 3.30
C PRO A 128 -13.22 -8.18 4.68
N LYS A 129 -14.03 -8.92 5.45
CA LYS A 129 -14.51 -8.52 6.79
C LYS A 129 -13.45 -8.53 7.90
N LYS A 130 -12.26 -9.10 7.65
CA LYS A 130 -11.15 -9.07 8.63
C LYS A 130 -10.58 -7.66 8.84
N ILE A 131 -10.73 -6.77 7.86
CA ILE A 131 -10.20 -5.40 7.91
C ILE A 131 -11.07 -4.52 8.82
N GLU A 132 -12.40 -4.68 8.76
CA GLU A 132 -13.35 -3.93 9.61
C GLU A 132 -13.11 -4.16 11.11
N LEU A 133 -12.59 -5.33 11.50
CA LEU A 133 -12.35 -5.69 12.90
C LEU A 133 -11.03 -5.14 13.49
N LEU A 134 -10.14 -4.57 12.65
CA LEU A 134 -8.83 -4.05 13.07
C LEU A 134 -8.78 -2.52 13.16
N LEU A 135 -9.83 -1.83 12.71
CA LEU A 135 -9.96 -0.37 12.76
C LEU A 135 -10.83 0.12 13.93
N ASN A 136 -11.57 -0.78 14.58
CA ASN A 136 -12.44 -0.44 15.70
C ASN A 136 -11.83 -0.94 17.01
N ARG A 137 -11.08 -0.06 17.68
CA ARG A 137 -11.17 0.01 19.14
C ARG A 137 -12.13 1.11 19.51
#